data_AF-A0A838QZK5-F1
#
_entry.id   AF-A0A838QZK5-F1
#
_cell.length_a   1.000
_cell.length_b   1.000
_cell.length_c   1.000
_cell.angle_alpha   90.00
_cell.angle_beta   90.00
_cell.angle_gamma   90.00
#
_symmetry.space_group_name_H-M   'P 1'
#
loop_
_entity.id
_entity.type
_entity.pdbx_description
1 polymer ?
#
loop_
_entity_poly.entity_id
_entity_poly.type
_entity_poly.pdbx_seq_one_letter_code
_entity_poly.pdbx_strand_id
1 'polypeptide(L)' 'MSVDEEQLERYRRQMRFAPLGDEGQRRLLVARVLVCGCGALGSVAADLLVRAGVG' A
#
# COMPACT_ATOMS: atom_id res chain seq x y z
N MET A 1 -9.80 8.12 -8.58
CA MET A 1 -8.49 8.78 -8.36
C MET A 1 -7.57 8.30 -9.45
N SER A 2 -6.96 9.19 -10.21
CA SER A 2 -5.80 8.84 -11.03
C SER A 2 -4.65 8.50 -10.09
N VAL A 3 -3.92 7.42 -10.38
CA VAL A 3 -2.67 7.13 -9.69
C VAL A 3 -1.60 7.99 -10.34
N ASP A 4 -0.98 8.88 -9.57
CA ASP A 4 0.04 9.79 -10.09
C ASP A 4 1.40 9.07 -10.17
N GLU A 5 2.20 9.34 -11.20
CA GLU A 5 3.53 8.72 -11.38
C GLU A 5 4.48 9.03 -10.22
N GLU A 6 4.34 10.20 -9.60
CA GLU A 6 5.09 10.58 -8.40
C GLU A 6 4.77 9.65 -7.21
N GLN A 7 3.51 9.22 -7.07
CA GLN A 7 3.14 8.23 -6.06
C GLN A 7 3.77 6.86 -6.36
N LEU A 8 3.83 6.44 -7.62
CA LEU A 8 4.45 5.15 -7.99
C LEU A 8 5.95 5.13 -7.71
N GLU A 9 6.65 6.25 -7.91
CA GLU A 9 8.10 6.32 -7.65
C GLU A 9 8.44 6.04 -6.17
N ARG A 10 7.59 6.46 -5.22
CA ARG A 10 7.73 6.12 -3.79
C ARG A 10 7.84 4.61 -3.54
N TYR A 11 7.15 3.80 -4.34
CA TYR A 11 7.06 2.35 -4.18
C TYR A 11 7.97 1.57 -5.16
N ARG A 12 8.86 2.27 -5.88
CA ARG A 12 9.75 1.66 -6.89
C ARG A 12 10.50 0.43 -6.38
N ARG A 13 10.93 0.42 -5.12
CA ARG A 13 11.67 -0.71 -4.53
C ARG A 13 10.80 -1.95 -4.35
N GLN A 14 9.59 -1.81 -3.81
CA GLN A 14 8.70 -2.96 -3.60
C GLN A 14 8.12 -3.49 -4.92
N MET A 15 7.89 -2.63 -5.91
CA MET A 15 7.45 -3.05 -7.26
C MET A 15 8.48 -3.92 -8.00
N ARG A 16 9.77 -3.89 -7.61
CA ARG A 16 10.78 -4.81 -8.15
C ARG A 16 10.52 -6.27 -7.76
N PHE A 17 9.74 -6.51 -6.72
CA PHE A 17 9.28 -7.86 -6.40
C PHE A 17 8.25 -8.28 -7.44
N ALA A 18 8.67 -9.15 -8.37
CA ALA A 18 7.85 -9.55 -9.53
C ALA A 18 6.42 -10.02 -9.19
N PRO A 19 6.16 -10.72 -8.07
CA PRO A 19 4.79 -11.08 -7.69
C PRO A 19 3.89 -9.89 -7.31
N LEU A 20 4.45 -8.73 -6.94
CA LEU A 20 3.69 -7.50 -6.73
C LEU A 20 3.62 -6.70 -8.04
N GLY A 21 4.78 -6.32 -8.58
CA GLY A 21 4.89 -5.49 -9.77
C GLY A 21 4.21 -4.12 -9.65
N ASP A 22 4.17 -3.42 -10.77
CA ASP A 22 3.52 -2.10 -10.91
C ASP A 22 1.98 -2.22 -10.77
N GLU A 23 1.40 -3.28 -11.34
CA GLU A 23 -0.03 -3.54 -11.25
C GLU A 23 -0.48 -3.81 -9.81
N GLY A 24 0.28 -4.61 -9.04
CA GLY A 24 -0.02 -4.84 -7.63
C GLY A 24 0.04 -3.54 -6.81
N GLN A 25 0.97 -2.64 -7.13
CA GLN A 25 1.04 -1.34 -6.47
C GLN A 25 -0.16 -0.46 -6.76
N ARG A 26 -0.59 -0.37 -8.03
CA ARG A 26 -1.81 0.38 -8.39
C ARG A 26 -3.02 -0.15 -7.67
N ARG A 27 -3.12 -1.47 -7.50
CA ARG A 27 -4.21 -2.11 -6.74
C ARG A 27 -4.19 -1.72 -5.26
N LEU A 28 -3.01 -1.63 -4.62
CA LEU A 28 -2.90 -1.15 -3.24
C LEU A 28 -3.34 0.32 -3.13
N LEU A 29 -2.91 1.18 -4.05
CA LEU A 29 -3.22 2.62 -4.08
C LEU A 29 -4.69 2.96 -4.34
N VAL A 30 -5.54 1.98 -4.65
CA VAL A 30 -7.00 2.17 -4.75
C VAL A 30 -7.76 1.27 -3.79
N ALA A 31 -7.05 0.44 -3.01
CA ALA A 31 -7.65 -0.46 -2.06
C ALA A 31 -8.16 0.31 -0.84
N ARG A 32 -9.27 -0.17 -0.29
CA ARG A 32 -9.84 0.34 0.96
C ARG A 32 -9.86 -0.78 1.98
N VAL A 33 -9.31 -0.53 3.15
CA VAL A 33 -9.19 -1.52 4.23
C VAL A 33 -9.77 -0.93 5.51
N LEU A 34 -10.59 -1.72 6.20
CA LEU A 34 -11.08 -1.43 7.55
C LEU A 34 -10.21 -2.16 8.56
N VAL A 35 -9.58 -1.43 9.48
CA VAL A 35 -8.88 -2.01 10.63
C VAL A 35 -9.81 -1.94 11.84
N CYS A 36 -10.30 -3.10 12.30
CA CYS A 36 -11.19 -3.18 13.46
C CYS A 36 -10.39 -3.32 14.76
N GLY A 37 -10.17 -2.19 15.41
CA GLY A 37 -9.40 -2.08 16.65
C GLY A 37 -7.98 -1.59 16.42
N CYS A 38 -7.56 -0.57 17.18
CA CYS A 38 -6.29 0.14 17.01
C CYS A 38 -5.34 -0.05 18.20
N GLY A 39 -5.39 -1.22 18.84
CA GLY A 39 -4.44 -1.63 19.89
C GLY A 39 -3.13 -2.17 19.28
N ALA A 40 -2.39 -2.99 20.03
CA ALA A 40 -1.05 -3.48 19.64
C ALA A 40 -0.98 -4.10 18.23
N LEU A 41 -1.96 -4.94 17.86
CA LEU A 41 -1.99 -5.57 16.53
C LEU A 41 -2.48 -4.59 15.46
N GLY A 42 -3.49 -3.79 15.78
CA GLY A 42 -4.11 -2.85 14.85
C GLY A 42 -3.16 -1.74 14.42
N SER A 43 -2.35 -1.22 15.35
CA SER A 43 -1.37 -0.18 15.04
C SER A 43 -0.24 -0.70 14.14
N VAL A 44 0.27 -1.91 14.39
CA VAL A 44 1.28 -2.55 13.53
C VAL A 44 0.70 -2.86 12.15
N ALA A 45 -0.52 -3.40 12.07
CA ALA A 45 -1.18 -3.65 10.80
C ALA A 45 -1.40 -2.34 10.02
N ALA A 46 -1.87 -1.28 10.67
CA ALA A 46 -2.07 0.03 10.04
C ALA A 46 -0.76 0.63 9.51
N ASP A 47 0.33 0.57 10.29
CA ASP A 47 1.65 1.04 9.85
C ASP A 47 2.12 0.29 8.58
N LEU A 48 1.98 -1.03 8.57
CA LEU A 48 2.35 -1.84 7.40
C LEU A 48 1.48 -1.52 6.17
N LEU A 49 0.16 -1.39 6.33
CA LEU A 49 -0.77 -1.06 5.23
C LEU A 49 -0.45 0.31 4.61
N VAL A 50 -0.21 1.33 5.45
CA VAL A 50 0.14 2.68 4.99
C VAL A 50 1.50 2.68 4.28
N ARG A 51 2.49 1.97 4.83
CA ARG A 51 3.83 1.85 4.22
C ARG A 51 3.78 1.12 2.88
N ALA A 52 2.91 0.12 2.75
CA ALA A 52 2.70 -0.59 1.50
C ALA A 52 1.97 0.25 0.44
N GLY A 53 1.31 1.34 0.85
CA GLY A 53 0.58 2.24 -0.04
C GLY A 53 -0.87 1.85 -0.25
N VAL A 54 -1.53 1.30 0.78
CA VAL A 54 -2.98 1.11 0.77
C VAL A 54 -3.69 2.46 0.89
N GLY A 55 -4.59 2.74 -0.05
CA GLY A 55 -5.47 3.92 -0.02
C GLY A 55 -5.41 4.78 -1.27
#